data_AF-S3LSP0-F1
#
_entry.id   AF-S3LSP0-F1
#
_cell.length_a   1.000
_cell.length_b   1.000
_cell.length_c   1.000
_cell.angle_alpha   90.00
_cell.angle_beta   90.00
_cell.angle_gamma   90.00
#
_symmetry.space_group_name_H-M   'P 1'
#
loop_
_entity.id
_entity.type
_entity.pdbx_description
1 polymer ?
#
loop_
_entity_poly.entity_id
_entity_poly.type
_entity_poly.pdbx_seq_one_letter_code
_entity_poly.pdbx_strand_id
1 'polypeptide(L)'
;MIGYHANDRSRCSEFITNRNYLIIDSNDTDFLGKGMYFWEHESRAEWWLTEKHKESIVKAELNLTDVLDLTDDEKLQYISRIADKFNSVMQQKGIKPAQLGLKLNYLFETCKILSDTYTGIKAHLYYEKKPEADLLYGSKLTGKCVDVYTVRNNPHLVTKRQWVKQ
;
A
#
# COMPACT_ATOMS: atom_id res chain seq x y z
N MET A 1 -7.02 6.62 -10.14
CA MET A 1 -6.12 5.69 -10.85
C MET A 1 -6.73 4.29 -10.90
N ILE A 2 -6.18 3.36 -11.70
CA ILE A 2 -6.56 1.94 -11.63
C ILE A 2 -5.53 1.19 -10.80
N GLY A 3 -5.96 0.54 -9.72
CA GLY A 3 -5.13 -0.33 -8.88
C GLY A 3 -5.45 -1.80 -9.09
N TYR A 4 -4.44 -2.66 -9.03
CA TYR A 4 -4.53 -4.11 -9.16
C TYR A 4 -4.16 -4.80 -7.85
N HIS A 5 -4.92 -5.83 -7.47
CA HIS A 5 -4.70 -6.61 -6.26
C HIS A 5 -4.83 -8.10 -6.54
N ALA A 6 -3.88 -8.90 -6.05
CA ALA A 6 -3.91 -10.35 -6.14
C ALA A 6 -4.20 -10.96 -4.76
N ASN A 7 -5.16 -11.88 -4.70
CA ASN A 7 -5.52 -12.59 -3.47
C ASN A 7 -6.21 -13.95 -3.74
N ASP A 8 -6.63 -14.59 -2.66
CA ASP A 8 -7.43 -15.82 -2.70
C ASP A 8 -8.79 -15.52 -3.32
N ARG A 9 -9.33 -16.47 -4.10
CA ARG A 9 -10.53 -16.24 -4.92
C ARG A 9 -11.74 -15.82 -4.10
N SER A 10 -11.92 -16.40 -2.91
CA SER A 10 -13.03 -16.08 -2.01
C SER A 10 -13.02 -14.61 -1.57
N ARG A 11 -11.86 -14.09 -1.15
CA ARG A 11 -11.69 -12.70 -0.71
C ARG A 11 -11.86 -11.73 -1.88
N CYS A 12 -11.34 -12.07 -3.05
CA CYS A 12 -11.57 -11.30 -4.27
C CYS A 12 -13.07 -11.25 -4.63
N SER A 13 -13.78 -12.37 -4.53
CA SER A 13 -15.23 -12.43 -4.79
C SER A 13 -16.02 -11.54 -3.83
N GLU A 14 -15.69 -11.59 -2.53
CA GLU A 14 -16.32 -10.72 -1.53
C GLU A 14 -16.02 -9.24 -1.81
N PHE A 15 -14.79 -8.90 -2.19
CA PHE A 15 -14.42 -7.55 -2.57
C PHE A 15 -15.19 -7.02 -3.79
N ILE A 16 -15.42 -7.85 -4.81
CA ILE A 16 -16.21 -7.46 -5.98
C ILE A 16 -17.69 -7.23 -5.62
N THR A 17 -18.26 -8.11 -4.79
CA THR A 17 -19.71 -8.16 -4.54
C THR A 17 -20.17 -7.28 -3.38
N ASN A 18 -19.32 -7.08 -2.36
CA ASN A 18 -19.62 -6.29 -1.17
C ASN A 18 -18.86 -4.96 -1.21
N ARG A 19 -19.57 -3.86 -1.51
CA ARG A 19 -18.98 -2.51 -1.56
C ARG A 19 -18.35 -2.06 -0.25
N ASN A 20 -18.74 -2.60 0.91
CA ASN A 20 -18.18 -2.23 2.20
C ASN A 20 -16.97 -3.07 2.61
N TYR A 21 -16.62 -4.09 1.81
CA TYR A 21 -15.50 -4.97 2.09
C TYR A 21 -14.21 -4.47 1.47
N LEU A 22 -13.12 -4.55 2.25
CA LEU A 22 -11.73 -4.41 1.82
C LEU A 22 -10.97 -5.66 2.27
N ILE A 23 -10.03 -6.10 1.44
CA ILE A 23 -9.14 -7.21 1.76
C ILE A 23 -8.03 -6.68 2.68
N ILE A 24 -8.31 -6.64 3.98
CA ILE A 24 -7.36 -6.19 5.00
C ILE A 24 -6.96 -7.40 5.85
N ASP A 25 -5.67 -7.57 6.09
CA ASP A 25 -5.16 -8.48 7.12
C ASP A 25 -4.79 -7.64 8.35
N SER A 26 -5.41 -7.96 9.49
CA SER A 26 -5.19 -7.25 10.75
C SER A 26 -3.77 -7.41 11.29
N ASN A 27 -3.06 -8.45 10.86
CA ASN A 27 -1.68 -8.73 11.23
C ASN A 27 -0.67 -8.16 10.22
N ASP A 28 -1.13 -7.53 9.14
CA ASP A 28 -0.23 -6.90 8.18
C ASP A 28 0.41 -5.65 8.79
N THR A 29 1.74 -5.73 8.91
CA THR A 29 2.59 -4.68 9.43
C THR A 29 3.69 -4.30 8.44
N ASP A 30 3.65 -4.89 7.25
CA ASP A 30 4.64 -4.70 6.21
C ASP A 30 4.42 -3.35 5.51
N PHE A 31 5.46 -2.86 4.84
CA PHE A 31 5.45 -1.66 3.99
C PHE A 31 4.74 -0.44 4.60
N LEU A 32 3.45 -0.26 4.29
CA LEU A 32 2.62 0.90 4.62
C LEU A 32 1.62 0.63 5.78
N GLY A 33 1.72 -0.54 6.42
CA GLY A 33 0.89 -0.97 7.53
C GLY A 33 -0.45 -1.57 7.09
N LYS A 34 -1.45 -1.52 7.98
CA LYS A 34 -2.77 -2.14 7.76
C LYS A 34 -3.52 -1.46 6.62
N GLY A 35 -4.01 -2.26 5.68
CA GLY A 35 -4.93 -1.85 4.63
C GLY A 35 -4.91 -2.81 3.45
N MET A 36 -5.72 -2.50 2.43
CA MET A 36 -5.73 -3.24 1.18
C MET A 36 -4.74 -2.60 0.19
N TYR A 37 -3.77 -3.38 -0.27
CA TYR A 37 -2.70 -2.92 -1.15
C TYR A 37 -3.08 -2.99 -2.62
N PHE A 38 -2.64 -2.03 -3.42
CA PHE A 38 -2.83 -2.02 -4.87
C PHE A 38 -1.53 -1.66 -5.58
N TRP A 39 -1.25 -2.37 -6.66
CA TRP A 39 -0.21 -2.04 -7.62
C TRP A 39 -0.78 -1.19 -8.75
N GLU A 40 0.02 -0.30 -9.33
CA GLU A 40 -0.39 0.48 -10.50
C GLU A 40 -0.48 -0.35 -11.78
N HIS A 41 0.30 -1.43 -11.88
CA HIS A 41 0.38 -2.26 -13.08
C HIS A 41 -0.07 -3.69 -12.81
N GLU A 42 -0.83 -4.26 -13.74
CA GLU A 42 -1.34 -5.64 -13.68
C GLU A 42 -0.22 -6.67 -13.52
N SER A 43 0.89 -6.49 -14.24
CA SER A 43 2.06 -7.39 -14.18
C SER A 43 2.66 -7.54 -12.78
N ARG A 44 2.44 -6.57 -11.89
CA ARG A 44 2.86 -6.67 -10.49
C ARG A 44 1.91 -7.50 -9.66
N ALA A 45 0.60 -7.41 -9.93
CA ALA A 45 -0.35 -8.32 -9.34
C ALA A 45 -0.13 -9.76 -9.83
N GLU A 46 0.23 -9.97 -11.10
CA GLU A 46 0.59 -11.30 -11.64
C GLU A 46 1.84 -11.88 -10.98
N TRP A 47 2.87 -11.06 -10.80
CA TRP A 47 4.06 -11.47 -10.07
C TRP A 47 3.73 -11.85 -8.62
N TRP A 48 2.93 -11.03 -7.92
CA TRP A 48 2.51 -11.33 -6.55
C TRP A 48 1.65 -12.59 -6.47
N LEU A 49 0.78 -12.81 -7.47
CA LEU A 49 -0.02 -14.02 -7.59
C LEU A 49 0.86 -15.27 -7.61
N THR A 50 1.96 -15.21 -8.38
CA THR A 50 2.91 -16.32 -8.50
C THR A 50 3.74 -16.47 -7.22
N GLU A 51 4.33 -15.39 -6.72
CA GLU A 51 5.24 -15.37 -5.58
C GLU A 51 4.57 -15.78 -4.26
N LYS A 52 3.29 -15.41 -4.08
CA LYS A 52 2.51 -15.69 -2.87
C LYS A 52 1.48 -16.80 -3.05
N HIS A 53 1.54 -17.54 -4.17
CA HIS A 53 0.62 -18.62 -4.50
C HIS A 53 -0.85 -18.21 -4.34
N LYS A 54 -1.21 -17.04 -4.86
CA LYS A 54 -2.60 -16.56 -4.89
C LYS A 54 -3.31 -17.09 -6.13
N GLU A 55 -4.63 -16.94 -6.15
CA GLU A 55 -5.48 -17.56 -7.15
C GLU A 55 -5.96 -16.56 -8.19
N SER A 56 -6.29 -15.34 -7.75
CA SER A 56 -7.07 -14.41 -8.57
C SER A 56 -6.57 -12.97 -8.47
N ILE A 57 -6.91 -12.17 -9.48
CA ILE A 57 -6.59 -10.74 -9.56
C ILE A 57 -7.87 -9.94 -9.77
N VAL A 58 -8.00 -8.86 -9.00
CA VAL A 58 -9.04 -7.84 -9.17
C VAL A 58 -8.40 -6.48 -9.44
N LYS A 59 -9.16 -5.60 -10.07
CA LYS A 59 -8.80 -4.19 -10.23
C LYS A 59 -9.91 -3.28 -9.73
N ALA A 60 -9.56 -2.05 -9.38
CA ALA A 60 -10.51 -1.03 -8.98
C ALA A 60 -10.01 0.37 -9.33
N GLU A 61 -10.95 1.30 -9.50
CA GLU A 61 -10.67 2.73 -9.55
C GLU A 61 -10.46 3.26 -8.13
N LEU A 62 -9.27 3.78 -7.86
CA LEU A 62 -8.91 4.43 -6.60
C LEU A 62 -9.03 5.94 -6.74
N ASN A 63 -9.78 6.55 -5.83
CA ASN A 63 -9.77 8.00 -5.62
C ASN A 63 -8.50 8.39 -4.82
N LEU A 64 -7.70 9.30 -5.38
CA LEU A 64 -6.41 9.71 -4.82
C LEU A 64 -6.44 11.07 -4.09
N THR A 65 -7.61 11.73 -3.96
CA THR A 65 -7.71 13.06 -3.36
C THR A 65 -7.11 13.12 -1.95
N ASP A 66 -7.44 12.13 -1.11
CA ASP A 66 -7.08 12.10 0.31
C ASP A 66 -6.02 11.03 0.60
N VAL A 67 -5.04 10.90 -0.28
CA VAL A 67 -3.92 9.96 -0.13
C VAL A 67 -2.69 10.68 0.43
N LEU A 68 -2.13 10.12 1.50
CA LEU A 68 -0.82 10.50 2.00
C LEU A 68 0.24 9.98 1.01
N ASP A 69 0.74 10.88 0.17
CA ASP A 69 1.77 10.55 -0.82
C ASP A 69 3.16 10.72 -0.21
N LEU A 70 3.85 9.61 0.07
CA LEU A 70 5.20 9.59 0.61
C LEU A 70 6.28 9.76 -0.48
N THR A 71 5.89 9.86 -1.75
CA THR A 71 6.79 10.24 -2.86
C THR A 71 6.93 11.76 -2.99
N ASP A 72 6.07 12.50 -2.27
CA ASP A 72 6.13 13.95 -2.12
C ASP A 72 7.00 14.31 -0.90
N ASP A 73 8.06 15.09 -1.13
CA ASP A 73 9.02 15.45 -0.10
C ASP A 73 8.41 16.26 1.04
N GLU A 74 7.44 17.14 0.77
CA GLU A 74 6.80 17.96 1.79
C GLU A 74 5.94 17.09 2.72
N LYS A 75 5.15 16.18 2.14
CA LYS A 75 4.34 15.22 2.89
C LYS A 75 5.20 14.24 3.68
N LEU A 76 6.29 13.74 3.09
CA LEU A 76 7.23 12.84 3.76
C LEU A 76 7.88 13.53 4.96
N GLN A 77 8.35 14.77 4.79
CA GLN A 77 8.91 15.57 5.89
C GLN A 77 7.88 15.86 6.97
N TYR A 78 6.64 16.20 6.58
CA TYR A 78 5.54 16.43 7.52
C TYR A 78 5.31 15.21 8.41
N ILE A 79 5.18 14.02 7.82
CA ILE A 79 4.98 12.77 8.57
C ILE A 79 6.21 12.42 9.41
N SER A 80 7.43 12.65 8.89
CA SER A 80 8.66 12.43 9.68
C SER A 80 8.66 13.26 10.95
N ARG A 81 8.34 14.57 10.87
CA ARG A 81 8.28 15.45 12.05
C ARG A 81 7.23 15.01 13.07
N ILE A 82 6.13 14.42 12.62
CA ILE A 82 5.13 13.82 13.53
C ILE A 82 5.71 12.56 14.16
N ALA A 83 6.31 11.66 13.38
CA ALA A 83 6.93 10.44 13.87
C ALA A 83 7.99 10.71 14.94
N ASP A 84 8.81 11.75 14.76
CA ASP A 84 9.86 12.13 15.70
C ASP A 84 9.31 12.47 17.09
N LYS A 85 8.14 13.11 17.17
CA LYS A 85 7.46 13.43 18.45
C LYS A 85 7.03 12.18 19.22
N PHE A 86 6.81 11.06 18.51
CA PHE A 86 6.37 9.81 19.11
C PHE A 86 7.47 8.75 19.19
N ASN A 87 8.69 9.04 18.73
CA ASN A 87 9.76 8.05 18.57
C ASN A 87 10.06 7.30 19.87
N SER A 88 10.22 8.00 21.00
CA SER A 88 10.47 7.36 22.30
C SER A 88 9.33 6.45 22.74
N VAL A 89 8.07 6.84 22.51
CA VAL A 89 6.90 6.02 22.87
C VAL A 89 6.77 4.80 21.97
N MET A 90 7.02 4.96 20.66
CA MET A 90 7.05 3.85 19.71
C MET A 90 8.12 2.83 20.08
N GLN A 91 9.32 3.28 20.47
CA GLN A 91 10.41 2.41 20.92
C GLN A 91 10.05 1.65 22.21
N GLN A 92 9.44 2.32 23.19
CA GLN A 92 8.94 1.66 24.42
C GLN A 92 7.89 0.60 24.13
N LYS A 93 7.10 0.77 23.05
CA LYS A 93 6.14 -0.23 22.55
C LYS A 93 6.78 -1.33 21.68
N GLY A 94 8.10 -1.32 21.53
CA GLY A 94 8.84 -2.32 20.74
C GLY A 94 8.81 -2.08 19.23
N ILE A 95 8.30 -0.95 18.75
CA ILE A 95 8.32 -0.59 17.33
C ILE A 95 9.74 -0.13 16.96
N LYS A 96 10.40 -0.89 16.11
CA LYS A 96 11.78 -0.63 15.67
C LYS A 96 11.82 0.42 14.55
N PRO A 97 12.92 1.17 14.39
CA PRO A 97 13.06 2.19 13.35
C PRO A 97 12.78 1.70 11.92
N ALA A 98 13.16 0.45 11.60
CA ALA A 98 12.96 -0.16 10.28
C ALA A 98 11.51 -0.60 9.99
N GLN A 99 10.62 -0.63 11.01
CA GLN A 99 9.25 -1.12 10.86
C GLN A 99 8.30 0.01 10.45
N LEU A 100 8.42 0.50 9.21
CA LEU A 100 7.62 1.60 8.69
C LEU A 100 6.11 1.38 8.85
N GLY A 101 5.60 0.21 8.48
CA GLY A 101 4.17 -0.09 8.57
C GLY A 101 3.62 -0.01 10.01
N LEU A 102 4.38 -0.48 11.00
CA LEU A 102 4.01 -0.31 12.43
C LEU A 102 4.03 1.15 12.88
N LYS A 103 5.03 1.94 12.44
CA LYS A 103 5.08 3.37 12.74
C LYS A 103 3.85 4.07 12.14
N LEU A 104 3.51 3.79 10.88
CA LEU A 104 2.33 4.35 10.23
C LEU A 104 1.03 3.92 10.93
N ASN A 105 0.89 2.65 11.31
CA ASN A 105 -0.26 2.19 12.10
C ASN A 105 -0.39 2.99 13.40
N TYR A 106 0.69 3.11 14.16
CA TYR A 106 0.70 3.87 15.41
C TYR A 106 0.31 5.34 15.21
N LEU A 107 0.86 5.99 14.19
CA LEU A 107 0.58 7.39 13.87
C LEU A 107 -0.89 7.60 13.48
N PHE A 108 -1.46 6.74 12.63
CA PHE A 108 -2.86 6.85 12.23
C PHE A 108 -3.82 6.51 13.38
N GLU A 109 -3.43 5.62 14.31
CA GLU A 109 -4.22 5.28 15.50
C GLU A 109 -4.14 6.40 16.57
N THR A 110 -3.03 7.13 16.64
CA THR A 110 -2.79 8.13 17.70
C THR A 110 -3.15 9.55 17.25
N CYS A 111 -2.88 9.91 16.00
CA CYS A 111 -3.08 11.26 15.46
C CYS A 111 -4.34 11.30 14.63
N LYS A 112 -5.46 11.68 15.26
CA LYS A 112 -6.77 11.75 14.60
C LYS A 112 -6.78 12.61 13.33
N ILE A 113 -5.99 13.68 13.29
CA ILE A 113 -5.83 14.50 12.08
C ILE A 113 -5.35 13.69 10.87
N LEU A 114 -4.47 12.69 11.07
CA LEU A 114 -4.00 11.84 9.99
C LEU A 114 -5.11 10.90 9.49
N SER A 115 -5.86 10.28 10.41
CA SER A 115 -6.98 9.40 10.03
C SER A 115 -8.16 10.14 9.42
N ASP A 116 -8.39 11.38 9.83
CA ASP A 116 -9.48 12.23 9.31
C ASP A 116 -9.11 12.85 7.95
N THR A 117 -7.81 13.11 7.71
CA THR A 117 -7.33 13.72 6.46
C THR A 117 -7.00 12.67 5.40
N TYR A 118 -6.38 11.56 5.79
CA TYR A 118 -5.84 10.58 4.86
C TYR A 118 -6.55 9.25 4.98
N THR A 119 -6.99 8.74 3.83
CA THR A 119 -7.77 7.51 3.71
C THR A 119 -6.96 6.38 3.06
N GLY A 120 -5.83 6.73 2.46
CA GLY A 120 -4.82 5.80 1.96
C GLY A 120 -3.42 6.39 1.99
N ILE A 121 -2.44 5.56 1.64
CA ILE A 121 -1.02 5.93 1.56
C ILE A 121 -0.48 5.48 0.21
N LYS A 122 0.33 6.33 -0.44
CA LYS A 122 1.13 5.99 -1.61
C LYS A 122 2.61 6.04 -1.24
N ALA A 123 3.41 5.11 -1.75
CA ALA A 123 4.86 5.17 -1.66
C ALA A 123 5.54 4.48 -2.84
N HIS A 124 6.84 4.72 -2.96
CA HIS A 124 7.73 3.90 -3.77
C HIS A 124 8.17 2.66 -3.01
N LEU A 125 8.09 1.49 -3.66
CA LEU A 125 8.67 0.25 -3.19
C LEU A 125 9.82 -0.19 -4.11
N TYR A 126 10.99 -0.42 -3.53
CA TYR A 126 12.17 -0.88 -4.24
C TYR A 126 12.33 -2.41 -4.11
N TYR A 127 12.35 -3.10 -5.25
CA TYR A 127 12.57 -4.54 -5.32
C TYR A 127 14.01 -4.88 -5.64
N GLU A 128 14.82 -5.07 -4.60
CA GLU A 128 16.24 -5.37 -4.73
C GLU A 128 16.53 -6.57 -5.64
N LYS A 129 15.77 -7.66 -5.46
CA LYS A 129 15.92 -8.92 -6.19
C LYS A 129 15.33 -8.91 -7.60
N LYS A 130 14.64 -7.84 -8.01
CA LYS A 130 14.10 -7.76 -9.38
C LYS A 130 15.28 -7.61 -10.36
N PRO A 131 15.36 -8.40 -11.44
CA PRO A 131 16.33 -8.17 -12.49
C PRO A 131 16.07 -6.80 -13.16
N GLU A 132 17.14 -6.13 -13.55
CA GLU A 132 17.05 -4.89 -14.33
C GLU A 132 17.06 -5.23 -15.83
N ALA A 133 16.32 -4.45 -16.62
CA ALA A 133 16.35 -4.61 -18.07
C ALA A 133 17.68 -4.09 -18.64
N ASP A 134 18.30 -4.85 -19.56
CA ASP A 134 19.57 -4.46 -20.21
C ASP A 134 19.50 -3.08 -20.87
N LEU A 135 18.32 -2.69 -21.37
CA LEU A 135 18.07 -1.37 -21.94
C LEU A 135 18.40 -0.21 -20.98
N LEU A 136 18.24 -0.44 -19.68
CA LEU A 136 18.48 0.57 -18.63
C LEU A 136 19.92 0.53 -18.10
N TYR A 137 20.75 -0.40 -18.58
CA TYR A 137 22.12 -0.55 -18.12
C TYR A 137 22.94 0.74 -18.31
N GLY A 138 23.63 1.17 -17.26
CA GLY A 138 24.41 2.41 -17.25
C GLY A 138 23.60 3.70 -17.18
N SER A 139 22.27 3.63 -17.15
CA SER A 139 21.40 4.79 -16.95
C SER A 139 21.16 5.08 -15.46
N LYS A 140 20.54 6.23 -15.16
CA LYS A 140 20.01 6.54 -13.82
C LYS A 140 18.56 6.07 -13.63
N LEU A 141 17.99 5.39 -14.62
CA LEU A 141 16.62 4.88 -14.59
C LEU A 141 16.63 3.44 -14.08
N THR A 142 15.56 3.04 -13.39
CA THR A 142 15.41 1.68 -12.86
C THR A 142 13.97 1.22 -12.95
N GLY A 143 13.77 -0.04 -13.33
CA GLY A 143 12.48 -0.72 -13.24
C GLY A 143 12.24 -1.38 -11.88
N LYS A 144 13.18 -1.26 -10.94
CA LYS A 144 13.09 -1.88 -9.60
C LYS A 144 12.23 -1.07 -8.62
N CYS A 145 12.02 0.22 -8.90
CA CYS A 145 11.12 1.07 -8.15
C CYS A 145 9.69 0.96 -8.73
N VAL A 146 8.68 0.82 -7.87
CA VAL A 146 7.27 0.87 -8.27
C VAL A 146 6.43 1.63 -7.27
N ASP A 147 5.29 2.13 -7.75
CA ASP A 147 4.28 2.73 -6.88
C ASP A 147 3.39 1.65 -6.25
N VAL A 148 3.19 1.78 -4.95
CA VAL A 148 2.26 0.98 -4.17
C VAL A 148 1.30 1.89 -3.42
N TYR A 149 0.04 1.47 -3.37
CA TYR A 149 -1.05 2.19 -2.73
C TYR A 149 -1.67 1.30 -1.67
N THR A 150 -2.04 1.87 -0.52
CA THR A 150 -2.75 1.16 0.54
C THR A 150 -4.02 1.93 0.89
N VAL A 151 -5.17 1.27 0.81
CA VAL A 151 -6.45 1.79 1.30
C VAL A 151 -6.66 1.29 2.73
N ARG A 152 -6.66 2.19 3.71
CA ARG A 152 -6.53 1.79 5.12
C ARG A 152 -7.83 1.30 5.74
N ASN A 153 -8.92 2.06 5.64
CA ASN A 153 -10.22 1.71 6.26
C ASN A 153 -11.44 2.37 5.58
N ASN A 154 -11.28 2.92 4.38
CA ASN A 154 -12.37 3.61 3.68
C ASN A 154 -12.70 2.92 2.34
N PRO A 155 -13.65 1.98 2.32
CA PRO A 155 -14.02 1.27 1.10
C PRO A 155 -14.60 2.19 0.01
N HIS A 156 -15.04 3.41 0.35
CA HIS A 156 -15.61 4.36 -0.60
C HIS A 156 -14.58 5.01 -1.53
N LEU A 157 -13.28 4.90 -1.22
CA LEU A 157 -12.22 5.27 -2.17
C LEU A 157 -12.12 4.32 -3.36
N VAL A 158 -12.67 3.12 -3.21
CA VAL A 158 -12.54 2.05 -4.17
C VAL A 158 -13.85 1.94 -4.95
N THR A 159 -13.80 2.41 -6.19
CA THR A 159 -14.93 2.40 -7.12
C THR A 159 -14.65 1.45 -8.29
N LYS A 160 -15.69 1.12 -9.06
CA LYS A 160 -15.61 0.26 -10.25
C LYS A 160 -14.72 -0.99 -10.10
N ARG A 161 -15.11 -1.88 -9.19
CA ARG A 161 -14.39 -3.12 -8.87
C ARG A 161 -14.66 -4.17 -9.95
N GLN A 162 -13.62 -4.80 -10.49
CA GLN A 162 -13.73 -5.76 -11.59
C GLN A 162 -12.74 -6.91 -11.43
N TRP A 163 -13.15 -8.10 -11.87
CA TRP A 163 -12.22 -9.21 -12.07
C TRP A 163 -11.23 -8.89 -13.19
N VAL A 164 -10.01 -9.34 -13.02
CA VAL A 164 -8.97 -9.40 -14.06
C VAL A 164 -8.69 -10.86 -14.38
N LYS A 165 -8.43 -11.67 -13.34
CA LYS A 165 -8.21 -13.11 -13.43
C LYS A 165 -8.98 -13.80 -12.30
N GLN A 166 -9.72 -14.85 -12.62
CA GLN A 166 -10.52 -15.63 -11.65
C GLN A 166 -9.81 -16.91 -11.25
#